data_AF-A0A9P6YWQ0-F1
#
_entry.id   AF-A0A9P6YWQ0-F1
#
_cell.length_a   1.000
_cell.length_b   1.000
_cell.length_c   1.000
_cell.angle_alpha   90.00
_cell.angle_beta   90.00
_cell.angle_gamma   90.00
#
_symmetry.space_group_name_H-M   'P 1'
#
loop_
_entity.id
_entity.type
_entity.pdbx_description
1 polymer ?
#
loop_
_entity_poly.entity_id
_entity_poly.type
_entity_poly.pdbx_seq_one_letter_code
_entity_poly.pdbx_strand_id
1 'polypeptide(L)'
;MALLERLDECTIPLDGLQELGYPLPDLLHSAKEESKVEVGSQAVCDRCQKVYVVKDILDKSDAEVCLHHPRRMKTVLVNGEKKRVYRCCEDALESIGCARGPHVYKEDNLNALHNKIPFIRAPAYDSNNTNRRKLVALDCEMGYTTAGMELIRLTVVDEEKNMLLDELVLPSNMVIDLNTQFSGVKTLEGVKHDLFSLRKELFKYVDQDTVIVGHGLENDMCALRLIHTKIVDTVALFPHKAGLPYRNSLRTLASAITKKFIQEGSDGHDSLEDASICIDLLKEYIKRKK
;
A
#
# COMPACT_ATOMS: atom_id res chain seq x y z
N MET A 1 22.59 -15.08 10.84
CA MET A 1 22.26 -16.47 11.19
C MET A 1 20.84 -16.56 11.73
N ALA A 2 20.55 -16.15 12.97
CA ALA A 2 19.23 -16.39 13.61
C ALA A 2 17.98 -15.74 12.96
N LEU A 3 18.11 -14.65 12.17
CA LEU A 3 16.95 -14.03 11.49
C LEU A 3 16.44 -14.88 10.33
N LEU A 4 17.34 -15.15 9.36
CA LEU A 4 16.98 -15.85 8.13
C LEU A 4 16.52 -17.30 8.38
N GLU A 5 17.05 -17.94 9.42
CA GLU A 5 16.69 -19.31 9.82
C GLU A 5 15.26 -19.43 10.37
N ARG A 6 14.64 -18.33 10.79
CA ARG A 6 13.32 -18.32 11.45
C ARG A 6 12.25 -17.56 10.68
N LEU A 7 12.51 -17.20 9.42
CA LEU A 7 11.56 -16.43 8.62
C LEU A 7 10.26 -17.17 8.38
N ASP A 8 10.33 -18.48 8.09
CA ASP A 8 9.15 -19.29 7.84
C ASP A 8 8.19 -19.31 9.04
N GLU A 9 8.70 -19.25 10.27
CA GLU A 9 7.88 -19.15 11.51
C GLU A 9 7.07 -17.84 11.61
N CYS A 10 7.42 -16.84 10.80
CA CYS A 10 6.80 -15.52 10.78
C CYS A 10 5.91 -15.31 9.55
N THR A 11 5.97 -16.20 8.56
CA THR A 11 5.12 -16.10 7.37
C THR A 11 3.66 -16.34 7.71
N ILE A 12 2.78 -15.57 7.06
CA ILE A 12 1.34 -15.68 7.27
C ILE A 12 0.84 -16.93 6.53
N PRO A 13 0.07 -17.81 7.18
CA PRO A 13 -0.55 -18.95 6.49
C PRO A 13 -1.61 -18.48 5.47
N LEU A 14 -1.97 -19.34 4.52
CA LEU A 14 -2.85 -18.98 3.40
C LEU A 14 -4.24 -18.46 3.84
N ASP A 15 -4.81 -19.04 4.90
CA ASP A 15 -6.07 -18.60 5.49
C ASP A 15 -5.96 -17.19 6.11
N GLY A 16 -4.83 -16.90 6.77
CA GLY A 16 -4.53 -15.56 7.26
C GLY A 16 -4.34 -14.53 6.14
N LEU A 17 -3.70 -14.92 5.03
CA LEU A 17 -3.60 -14.06 3.84
C LEU A 17 -4.98 -13.80 3.23
N GLN A 18 -5.87 -14.79 3.22
CA GLN A 18 -7.25 -14.63 2.76
C GLN A 18 -8.03 -13.65 3.64
N GLU A 19 -7.94 -13.77 4.97
CA GLU A 19 -8.62 -12.88 5.93
C GLU A 19 -8.14 -11.42 5.78
N LEU A 20 -6.86 -11.22 5.47
CA LEU A 20 -6.28 -9.90 5.23
C LEU A 20 -6.58 -9.34 3.83
N GLY A 21 -7.16 -10.13 2.93
CA GLY A 21 -7.55 -9.69 1.59
C GLY A 21 -6.43 -9.73 0.54
N TYR A 22 -5.41 -10.57 0.74
CA TYR A 22 -4.33 -10.72 -0.24
C TYR A 22 -4.80 -11.40 -1.53
N PRO A 23 -4.19 -11.07 -2.68
CA PRO A 23 -4.37 -11.84 -3.91
C PRO A 23 -3.75 -13.23 -3.76
N LEU A 24 -4.58 -14.27 -3.92
CA LEU A 24 -4.19 -15.67 -3.73
C LEU A 24 -4.07 -16.44 -5.05
N PRO A 25 -3.33 -17.57 -5.06
CA PRO A 25 -3.19 -18.47 -6.20
C PRO A 25 -4.45 -18.79 -7.00
N ASP A 26 -5.59 -18.94 -6.33
CA ASP A 26 -6.88 -19.31 -6.95
C ASP A 26 -7.43 -18.24 -7.88
N LEU A 27 -7.02 -16.97 -7.68
CA LEU A 27 -7.40 -15.85 -8.54
C LEU A 27 -6.98 -16.08 -9.99
N LEU A 28 -5.90 -16.81 -10.25
CA LEU A 28 -5.43 -17.12 -11.61
C LEU A 28 -6.37 -18.06 -12.38
N HIS A 29 -7.25 -18.76 -11.69
CA HIS A 29 -8.26 -19.66 -12.27
C HIS A 29 -9.67 -19.07 -12.19
N SER A 30 -9.81 -17.85 -11.64
CA SER A 30 -11.11 -17.20 -11.51
C SER A 30 -11.72 -16.93 -12.88
N ALA A 31 -13.04 -17.12 -12.97
CA ALA A 31 -13.78 -16.70 -14.16
C ALA A 31 -13.73 -15.17 -14.28
N LYS A 32 -13.78 -14.66 -15.52
CA LYS A 32 -13.86 -13.22 -15.77
C LYS A 32 -15.16 -12.65 -15.18
N GLU A 33 -15.07 -11.95 -14.05
CA GLU A 33 -16.13 -11.04 -13.57
C GLU A 33 -15.99 -9.65 -14.20
N GLU A 34 -17.07 -9.10 -14.76
CA GLU A 34 -17.05 -7.74 -15.30
C GLU A 34 -16.66 -6.72 -14.21
N SER A 35 -15.75 -5.80 -14.53
CA SER A 35 -15.42 -4.72 -13.61
C SER A 35 -16.67 -3.85 -13.43
N LYS A 36 -17.06 -3.61 -12.18
CA LYS A 36 -18.22 -2.76 -11.88
C LYS A 36 -17.94 -1.28 -12.14
N VAL A 37 -16.67 -0.90 -12.25
CA VAL A 37 -16.24 0.49 -12.37
C VAL A 37 -15.40 0.69 -13.62
N GLU A 38 -16.08 1.12 -14.67
CA GLU A 38 -15.55 1.55 -15.95
C GLU A 38 -15.97 2.99 -16.25
N VAL A 39 -15.41 3.59 -17.30
CA VAL A 39 -15.83 4.90 -17.77
C VAL A 39 -17.34 4.91 -18.02
N GLY A 40 -18.04 5.91 -17.49
CA GLY A 40 -19.50 6.05 -17.59
C GLY A 40 -20.29 5.35 -16.48
N SER A 41 -19.65 4.51 -15.66
CA SER A 41 -20.29 3.88 -14.49
C SER A 41 -20.30 4.78 -13.26
N GLN A 42 -21.13 4.42 -12.27
CA GLN A 42 -21.15 5.09 -10.97
C GLN A 42 -20.11 4.50 -10.02
N ALA A 43 -19.37 5.37 -9.32
CA ALA A 43 -18.45 5.00 -8.26
C ALA A 43 -18.71 5.83 -6.99
N VAL A 44 -18.30 5.31 -5.84
CA VAL A 44 -18.29 6.05 -4.57
C VAL A 44 -16.92 6.71 -4.42
N CYS A 45 -16.91 8.02 -4.20
CA CYS A 45 -15.67 8.77 -4.06
C CYS A 45 -14.95 8.39 -2.75
N ASP A 46 -13.70 7.93 -2.81
CA ASP A 46 -12.93 7.52 -1.64
C ASP A 46 -12.72 8.67 -0.63
N ARG A 47 -12.62 9.90 -1.14
CA ARG A 47 -12.44 11.12 -0.34
C ARG A 47 -13.69 11.60 0.40
N CYS A 48 -14.76 11.89 -0.34
CA CYS A 48 -15.97 12.52 0.22
C CYS A 48 -17.19 11.60 0.31
N GLN A 49 -17.05 10.34 -0.11
CA GLN A 49 -18.09 9.30 -0.05
C GLN A 49 -19.35 9.58 -0.90
N LYS A 50 -19.33 10.61 -1.76
CA LYS A 50 -20.41 10.89 -2.72
C LYS A 50 -20.33 9.95 -3.93
N VAL A 51 -21.49 9.60 -4.48
CA VAL A 51 -21.58 8.89 -5.76
C VAL A 51 -21.31 9.87 -6.90
N TYR A 52 -20.51 9.46 -7.87
CA TYR A 52 -20.19 10.23 -9.08
C TYR A 52 -20.03 9.31 -10.29
N VAL A 53 -20.00 9.88 -11.49
CA VAL A 53 -19.77 9.13 -12.73
C VAL A 53 -18.29 9.19 -13.08
N VAL A 54 -17.67 8.03 -13.32
CA VAL A 54 -16.27 7.93 -13.71
C VAL A 54 -16.10 8.42 -15.15
N LYS A 55 -15.14 9.32 -15.38
CA LYS A 55 -14.79 9.85 -16.71
C LYS A 55 -13.43 9.35 -17.14
N ASP A 56 -13.26 9.16 -18.45
CA ASP A 56 -11.97 8.82 -19.07
C ASP A 56 -11.00 10.01 -19.11
N ILE A 57 -11.57 11.21 -19.31
CA ILE A 57 -10.82 12.46 -19.36
C ILE A 57 -11.51 13.43 -18.40
N LEU A 58 -10.73 13.98 -17.49
CA LEU A 58 -11.18 15.01 -16.57
C LEU A 58 -10.99 16.38 -17.23
N ASP A 59 -11.99 17.23 -17.09
CA ASP A 59 -11.92 18.63 -17.50
C ASP A 59 -11.73 19.55 -16.28
N LYS A 60 -11.60 20.86 -16.53
CA LYS A 60 -11.39 21.85 -15.46
C LYS A 60 -12.54 21.88 -14.43
N SER A 61 -13.75 21.50 -14.82
CA SER A 61 -14.89 21.46 -13.91
C SER A 61 -14.77 20.29 -12.93
N ASP A 62 -14.07 19.21 -13.28
CA ASP A 62 -13.87 18.05 -12.40
C ASP A 62 -12.78 18.28 -11.33
N ALA A 63 -11.89 19.26 -11.52
CA ALA A 63 -10.71 19.43 -10.68
C ALA A 63 -11.02 19.85 -9.23
N GLU A 64 -12.19 20.44 -8.94
CA GLU A 64 -12.50 21.03 -7.64
C GLU A 64 -13.87 20.65 -7.05
N VAL A 65 -14.54 19.62 -7.59
CA VAL A 65 -15.89 19.22 -7.17
C VAL A 65 -15.92 18.42 -5.86
N CYS A 66 -14.83 17.75 -5.52
CA CYS A 66 -14.72 16.95 -4.31
C CYS A 66 -14.23 17.80 -3.13
N LEU A 67 -15.16 18.20 -2.25
CA LEU A 67 -14.87 18.75 -0.95
C LEU A 67 -14.67 17.63 0.08
N HIS A 68 -13.48 17.52 0.65
CA HIS A 68 -13.14 16.44 1.58
C HIS A 68 -12.17 16.87 2.68
N HIS A 69 -12.08 16.08 3.75
CA HIS A 69 -11.08 16.23 4.80
C HIS A 69 -9.96 15.21 4.59
N PRO A 70 -8.74 15.62 4.20
CA PRO A 70 -7.71 14.68 3.81
C PRO A 70 -7.19 13.81 4.97
N ARG A 71 -7.20 14.34 6.20
CA ARG A 71 -6.66 13.63 7.36
C ARG A 71 -7.77 13.11 8.26
N ARG A 72 -7.56 11.91 8.80
CA ARG A 72 -8.47 11.28 9.78
C ARG A 72 -8.65 12.15 11.02
N MET A 73 -9.74 11.94 11.73
CA MET A 73 -10.04 12.67 12.96
C MET A 73 -9.05 12.34 14.10
N LYS A 74 -8.84 13.29 15.00
CA LYS A 74 -8.20 13.13 16.30
C LYS A 74 -9.17 13.48 17.43
N THR A 75 -8.94 12.93 18.60
CA THR A 75 -9.61 13.36 19.83
C THR A 75 -8.75 14.41 20.50
N VAL A 76 -9.32 15.57 20.79
CA VAL A 76 -8.70 16.68 21.52
C VAL A 76 -9.47 16.96 22.80
N LEU A 77 -8.77 17.45 23.82
CA LEU A 77 -9.40 17.94 25.06
C LEU A 77 -9.59 19.45 24.93
N VAL A 78 -10.84 19.90 24.95
CA VAL A 78 -11.20 21.33 24.93
C VAL A 78 -12.04 21.60 26.16
N ASN A 79 -11.56 22.48 27.06
CA ASN A 79 -12.21 22.80 28.33
C ASN A 79 -12.55 21.56 29.20
N GLY A 80 -11.69 20.54 29.16
CA GLY A 80 -11.88 19.29 29.90
C GLY A 80 -12.80 18.26 29.20
N GLU A 81 -13.45 18.63 28.10
CA GLU A 81 -14.29 17.73 27.31
C GLU A 81 -13.53 17.12 26.13
N LYS A 82 -13.74 15.82 25.88
CA LYS A 82 -13.19 15.13 24.71
C LYS A 82 -14.03 15.48 23.48
N LYS A 83 -13.45 16.22 22.54
CA LYS A 83 -14.05 16.52 21.23
C LYS A 83 -13.30 15.81 20.12
N ARG A 84 -14.02 15.36 19.08
CA ARG A 84 -13.44 14.80 17.86
C ARG A 84 -13.37 15.89 16.80
N VAL A 85 -12.19 16.09 16.23
CA VAL A 85 -11.92 17.09 15.20
C VAL A 85 -11.09 16.50 14.07
N TYR A 86 -11.18 17.04 12.87
CA TYR A 86 -10.32 16.63 11.76
C TYR A 86 -8.87 17.08 11.99
N ARG A 87 -7.89 16.21 11.73
CA ARG A 87 -6.46 16.57 11.91
C ARG A 87 -5.99 17.65 10.94
N CYS A 88 -6.66 17.83 9.80
CA CYS A 88 -6.26 18.77 8.75
C CYS A 88 -6.64 20.22 9.04
N CYS A 89 -7.78 20.50 9.68
CA CYS A 89 -8.27 21.86 9.94
C CYS A 89 -8.82 22.08 11.35
N GLU A 90 -8.87 21.04 12.19
CA GLU A 90 -9.48 21.06 13.52
C GLU A 90 -10.98 21.35 13.56
N ASP A 91 -11.65 21.32 12.41
CA ASP A 91 -13.10 21.42 12.36
C ASP A 91 -13.81 20.21 12.97
N ALA A 92 -15.07 20.42 13.34
CA ALA A 92 -15.97 19.41 13.86
C ALA A 92 -16.39 18.38 12.78
N LEU A 93 -16.92 17.24 13.24
CA LEU A 93 -17.35 16.11 12.39
C LEU A 93 -18.23 16.50 11.19
N GLU A 94 -19.16 17.44 11.40
CA GLU A 94 -20.19 17.85 10.44
C GLU A 94 -19.72 18.95 9.47
N SER A 95 -18.46 19.41 9.57
CA SER A 95 -17.98 20.45 8.69
C SER A 95 -17.82 19.95 7.25
N ILE A 96 -18.04 20.87 6.31
CA ILE A 96 -17.71 20.64 4.90
C ILE A 96 -16.18 20.48 4.76
N GLY A 97 -15.75 19.60 3.85
CA GLY A 97 -14.33 19.28 3.66
C GLY A 97 -13.44 20.50 3.45
N CYS A 98 -12.27 20.52 4.09
CA CYS A 98 -11.32 21.65 4.03
C CYS A 98 -10.38 21.63 2.81
N ALA A 99 -10.43 20.58 1.99
CA ALA A 99 -9.67 20.47 0.74
C ALA A 99 -10.61 20.27 -0.45
N ARG A 100 -10.21 20.83 -1.60
CA ARG A 100 -10.85 20.65 -2.90
C ARG A 100 -10.00 19.75 -3.77
N GLY A 101 -10.64 19.00 -4.65
CA GLY A 101 -9.96 18.15 -5.61
C GLY A 101 -10.96 17.43 -6.52
N PRO A 102 -10.46 16.55 -7.40
CA PRO A 102 -11.31 15.64 -8.16
C PRO A 102 -11.89 14.53 -7.29
N HIS A 103 -13.03 14.01 -7.72
CA HIS A 103 -13.53 12.73 -7.21
C HIS A 103 -12.59 11.61 -7.66
N VAL A 104 -12.34 10.66 -6.77
CA VAL A 104 -11.44 9.53 -7.00
C VAL A 104 -12.03 8.29 -6.36
N TYR A 105 -11.62 7.10 -6.81
CA TYR A 105 -12.08 5.84 -6.23
C TYR A 105 -10.92 4.85 -6.10
N LYS A 106 -11.17 3.80 -5.32
CA LYS A 106 -10.31 2.63 -5.20
C LYS A 106 -11.14 1.39 -5.55
N GLU A 107 -10.55 0.47 -6.30
CA GLU A 107 -11.13 -0.84 -6.58
C GLU A 107 -10.45 -1.87 -5.66
N ASP A 108 -11.23 -2.47 -4.77
CA ASP A 108 -10.76 -3.49 -3.82
C ASP A 108 -11.14 -4.91 -4.27
N ASN A 109 -11.98 -5.06 -5.31
CA ASN A 109 -12.36 -6.38 -5.82
C ASN A 109 -11.22 -6.98 -6.64
N LEU A 110 -10.61 -8.05 -6.12
CA LEU A 110 -9.47 -8.72 -6.75
C LEU A 110 -9.76 -9.26 -8.16
N ASN A 111 -10.97 -9.76 -8.43
CA ASN A 111 -11.35 -10.22 -9.77
C ASN A 111 -11.41 -9.05 -10.76
N ALA A 112 -12.04 -7.93 -10.37
CA ALA A 112 -12.10 -6.72 -11.18
C ALA A 112 -10.69 -6.17 -11.47
N LEU A 113 -9.80 -6.17 -10.47
CA LEU A 113 -8.40 -5.81 -10.63
C LEU A 113 -7.67 -6.76 -11.60
N HIS A 114 -7.87 -8.07 -11.46
CA HIS A 114 -7.26 -9.11 -12.30
C HIS A 114 -7.70 -8.98 -13.78
N ASN A 115 -8.97 -8.66 -14.01
CA ASN A 115 -9.50 -8.47 -15.36
C ASN A 115 -8.96 -7.22 -16.05
N LYS A 116 -8.69 -6.15 -15.29
CA LYS A 116 -8.04 -4.93 -15.81
C LYS A 116 -6.57 -5.15 -16.14
N ILE A 117 -5.81 -5.62 -15.15
CA ILE A 117 -4.39 -5.95 -15.30
C ILE A 117 -4.15 -7.27 -14.57
N PRO A 118 -3.83 -8.36 -15.28
CA PRO A 118 -3.67 -9.67 -14.66
C PRO A 118 -2.63 -9.66 -13.54
N PHE A 119 -3.02 -10.29 -12.44
CA PHE A 119 -2.07 -10.70 -11.41
C PHE A 119 -1.15 -11.77 -11.95
N ILE A 120 0.13 -11.68 -11.59
CA ILE A 120 1.13 -12.67 -11.95
C ILE A 120 1.82 -13.19 -10.70
N ARG A 121 2.57 -14.29 -10.84
CA ARG A 121 3.49 -14.75 -9.79
C ARG A 121 4.90 -14.27 -10.11
N ALA A 122 5.71 -14.16 -9.06
CA ALA A 122 7.15 -14.10 -9.21
C ALA A 122 7.66 -15.36 -9.96
N PRO A 123 8.84 -15.30 -10.61
CA PRO A 123 9.43 -16.48 -11.22
C PRO A 123 9.71 -17.57 -10.18
N ALA A 124 9.73 -18.83 -10.63
CA ALA A 124 10.15 -19.94 -9.78
C ALA A 124 11.60 -19.75 -9.32
N TYR A 125 11.94 -20.38 -8.19
CA TYR A 125 13.30 -20.40 -7.68
C TYR A 125 14.27 -20.96 -8.74
N ASP A 126 15.40 -20.29 -8.91
CA ASP A 126 16.49 -20.71 -9.79
C ASP A 126 17.79 -20.68 -9.00
N SER A 127 18.36 -21.86 -8.74
CA SER A 127 19.62 -22.02 -8.00
C SER A 127 20.81 -21.35 -8.67
N ASN A 128 20.74 -21.05 -9.98
CA ASN A 128 21.80 -20.35 -10.69
C ASN A 128 21.75 -18.83 -10.51
N ASN A 129 20.63 -18.29 -10.02
CA ASN A 129 20.46 -16.87 -9.82
C ASN A 129 20.84 -16.45 -8.39
N THR A 130 22.10 -16.10 -8.19
CA THR A 130 22.64 -15.70 -6.88
C THR A 130 22.23 -14.29 -6.43
N ASN A 131 21.54 -13.53 -7.28
CA ASN A 131 21.07 -12.17 -6.93
C ASN A 131 19.74 -12.20 -6.15
N ARG A 132 19.05 -13.35 -6.13
CA ARG A 132 17.82 -13.53 -5.35
C ARG A 132 18.09 -13.45 -3.86
N ARG A 133 17.22 -12.74 -3.16
CA ARG A 133 17.32 -12.54 -1.72
C ARG A 133 16.46 -13.57 -1.00
N LYS A 134 16.84 -13.90 0.23
CA LYS A 134 15.99 -14.70 1.12
C LYS A 134 14.88 -13.85 1.75
N LEU A 135 15.18 -12.57 1.98
CA LEU A 135 14.29 -11.60 2.58
C LEU A 135 14.44 -10.28 1.84
N VAL A 136 13.32 -9.65 1.50
CA VAL A 136 13.26 -8.25 1.12
C VAL A 136 12.17 -7.54 1.92
N ALA A 137 12.35 -6.26 2.18
CA ALA A 137 11.22 -5.41 2.56
C ALA A 137 10.84 -4.51 1.39
N LEU A 138 9.55 -4.28 1.20
CA LEU A 138 9.07 -3.36 0.19
C LEU A 138 7.98 -2.45 0.74
N ASP A 139 7.85 -1.31 0.09
CA ASP A 139 6.80 -0.32 0.30
C ASP A 139 6.46 0.34 -1.05
N CYS A 140 5.17 0.49 -1.31
CA CYS A 140 4.65 1.08 -2.53
C CYS A 140 3.97 2.42 -2.25
N GLU A 141 4.21 3.37 -3.15
CA GLU A 141 3.39 4.58 -3.21
C GLU A 141 2.39 4.48 -4.36
N MET A 142 1.15 4.92 -4.10
CA MET A 142 0.06 4.86 -5.07
C MET A 142 -0.57 6.23 -5.32
N GLY A 143 -0.93 6.46 -6.59
CA GLY A 143 -1.65 7.64 -7.07
C GLY A 143 -3.05 7.27 -7.57
N TYR A 144 -3.94 8.25 -7.60
CA TYR A 144 -5.26 8.10 -8.20
C TYR A 144 -5.20 8.35 -9.70
N THR A 145 -5.83 7.47 -10.45
CA THR A 145 -5.98 7.54 -11.91
C THR A 145 -7.44 7.40 -12.30
N THR A 146 -7.74 7.53 -13.59
CA THR A 146 -9.08 7.30 -14.14
C THR A 146 -9.58 5.86 -13.99
N ALA A 147 -8.69 4.90 -13.70
CA ALA A 147 -9.04 3.50 -13.44
C ALA A 147 -8.96 3.10 -11.95
N GLY A 148 -8.85 4.07 -11.04
CA GLY A 148 -8.68 3.86 -9.61
C GLY A 148 -7.24 4.07 -9.16
N MET A 149 -6.85 3.49 -8.03
CA MET A 149 -5.48 3.61 -7.53
C MET A 149 -4.50 2.71 -8.30
N GLU A 150 -3.38 3.29 -8.72
CA GLU A 150 -2.27 2.61 -9.40
C GLU A 150 -0.93 2.91 -8.72
N LEU A 151 0.03 2.00 -8.90
CA LEU A 151 1.39 2.14 -8.40
C LEU A 151 2.11 3.32 -9.09
N ILE A 152 2.77 4.17 -8.30
CA ILE A 152 3.59 5.29 -8.80
C ILE A 152 5.03 5.28 -8.30
N ARG A 153 5.35 4.52 -7.24
CA ARG A 153 6.72 4.29 -6.77
C ARG A 153 6.81 2.94 -6.07
N LEU A 154 7.93 2.24 -6.25
CA LEU A 154 8.26 1.03 -5.50
C LEU A 154 9.65 1.18 -4.88
N THR A 155 9.73 0.96 -3.58
CA THR A 155 11.01 0.88 -2.85
C THR A 155 11.19 -0.53 -2.30
N VAL A 156 12.39 -1.07 -2.47
CA VAL A 156 12.79 -2.42 -2.01
C VAL A 156 14.15 -2.36 -1.35
N VAL A 157 14.25 -2.94 -0.16
CA VAL A 157 15.51 -3.07 0.59
C VAL A 157 15.81 -4.52 0.96
N ASP A 158 17.09 -4.85 1.11
CA ASP A 158 17.54 -6.14 1.63
C ASP A 158 17.46 -6.23 3.17
N GLU A 159 17.85 -7.37 3.75
CA GLU A 159 17.78 -7.63 5.19
C GLU A 159 18.71 -6.74 6.05
N GLU A 160 19.75 -6.19 5.44
CA GLU A 160 20.64 -5.17 6.00
C GLU A 160 20.10 -3.74 5.86
N LYS A 161 18.99 -3.57 5.12
CA LYS A 161 18.33 -2.30 4.77
C LYS A 161 19.10 -1.50 3.72
N ASN A 162 19.90 -2.15 2.88
CA ASN A 162 20.45 -1.54 1.69
C ASN A 162 19.39 -1.50 0.59
N MET A 163 19.37 -0.41 -0.16
CA MET A 163 18.44 -0.21 -1.28
C MET A 163 18.78 -1.14 -2.45
N LEU A 164 17.79 -1.92 -2.88
CA LEU A 164 17.87 -2.81 -4.05
C LEU A 164 17.18 -2.21 -5.27
N LEU A 165 16.07 -1.51 -5.04
CA LEU A 165 15.23 -0.87 -6.06
C LEU A 165 14.52 0.33 -5.43
N ASP A 166 14.53 1.48 -6.10
CA ASP A 166 13.73 2.66 -5.75
C ASP A 166 13.42 3.39 -7.05
N GLU A 167 12.25 3.12 -7.63
CA GLU A 167 11.90 3.57 -8.97
C GLU A 167 10.48 4.15 -8.99
N LEU A 168 10.34 5.26 -9.72
CA LEU A 168 9.03 5.77 -10.12
C LEU A 168 8.43 4.85 -11.19
N VAL A 169 7.10 4.79 -11.20
CA VAL A 169 6.31 3.93 -12.08
C VAL A 169 5.30 4.78 -12.82
N LEU A 170 5.24 4.63 -14.14
CA LEU A 170 4.24 5.29 -14.96
C LEU A 170 2.96 4.45 -14.91
N PRO A 171 1.84 5.00 -14.38
CA PRO A 171 0.57 4.30 -14.37
C PRO A 171 0.05 4.04 -15.78
N SER A 172 -0.82 3.03 -15.93
CA SER A 172 -1.38 2.70 -17.25
C SER A 172 -2.45 3.69 -17.70
N ASN A 173 -3.06 4.39 -16.74
CA ASN A 173 -4.16 5.31 -16.97
C ASN A 173 -3.79 6.75 -16.59
N MET A 174 -4.62 7.70 -17.03
CA MET A 174 -4.38 9.11 -16.77
C MET A 174 -4.36 9.39 -15.27
N VAL A 175 -3.26 9.98 -14.80
CA VAL A 175 -3.12 10.39 -13.40
C VAL A 175 -4.06 11.55 -13.11
N ILE A 176 -4.91 11.35 -12.10
CA ILE A 176 -5.82 12.36 -11.56
C ILE A 176 -5.15 13.12 -10.41
N ASP A 177 -4.49 12.38 -9.51
CA ASP A 177 -3.86 12.94 -8.32
C ASP A 177 -2.73 12.02 -7.86
N LEU A 178 -1.50 12.54 -7.76
CA LEU A 178 -0.34 11.77 -7.28
C LEU A 178 -0.44 11.41 -5.79
N ASN A 179 -1.45 11.92 -5.09
CA ASN A 179 -1.70 11.69 -3.68
C ASN A 179 -0.53 12.14 -2.80
N THR A 180 0.20 13.18 -3.23
CA THR A 180 1.51 13.64 -2.71
C THR A 180 1.55 13.81 -1.20
N GLN A 181 0.45 14.22 -0.56
CA GLN A 181 0.38 14.36 0.90
C GLN A 181 0.63 13.04 1.67
N PHE A 182 0.42 11.91 1.00
CA PHE A 182 0.69 10.56 1.50
C PHE A 182 1.86 9.94 0.75
N SER A 183 1.88 10.04 -0.58
CA SER A 183 2.90 9.37 -1.40
C SER A 183 4.27 10.02 -1.42
N GLY A 184 4.36 11.31 -1.06
CA GLY A 184 5.58 12.11 -1.22
C GLY A 184 6.02 12.36 -2.68
N VAL A 185 5.37 11.73 -3.66
CA VAL A 185 5.69 11.89 -5.09
C VAL A 185 5.12 13.21 -5.60
N LYS A 186 6.00 14.11 -6.03
CA LYS A 186 5.65 15.46 -6.53
C LYS A 186 5.53 15.52 -8.06
N THR A 187 6.23 14.63 -8.77
CA THR A 187 6.22 14.56 -10.24
C THR A 187 6.58 13.15 -10.71
N LEU A 188 6.13 12.78 -11.90
CA LEU A 188 6.54 11.57 -12.62
C LEU A 188 7.53 11.89 -13.76
N GLU A 189 8.11 13.08 -13.77
CA GLU A 189 9.19 13.44 -14.68
C GLU A 189 10.36 12.47 -14.57
N GLY A 190 10.86 12.00 -15.72
CA GLY A 190 12.00 11.08 -15.77
C GLY A 190 11.67 9.63 -15.44
N VAL A 191 10.39 9.27 -15.29
CA VAL A 191 9.96 7.88 -15.11
C VAL A 191 10.44 6.99 -16.26
N LYS A 192 11.00 5.82 -15.91
CA LYS A 192 11.60 4.88 -16.88
C LYS A 192 10.84 3.58 -16.99
N HIS A 193 10.00 3.29 -16.00
CA HIS A 193 9.37 2.00 -15.83
C HIS A 193 7.85 2.13 -15.87
N ASP A 194 7.22 1.31 -16.68
CA ASP A 194 5.83 0.91 -16.48
C ASP A 194 5.77 -0.25 -15.46
N LEU A 195 4.57 -0.67 -15.07
CA LEU A 195 4.38 -1.78 -14.13
C LEU A 195 5.06 -3.08 -14.61
N PHE A 196 5.05 -3.35 -15.91
CA PHE A 196 5.63 -4.59 -16.46
C PHE A 196 7.16 -4.61 -16.36
N SER A 197 7.83 -3.55 -16.79
CA SER A 197 9.28 -3.41 -16.70
C SER A 197 9.75 -3.29 -15.25
N LEU A 198 8.99 -2.60 -14.38
CA LEU A 198 9.27 -2.55 -12.95
C LEU A 198 9.25 -3.95 -12.33
N ARG A 199 8.25 -4.79 -12.65
CA ARG A 199 8.21 -6.17 -12.16
C ARG A 199 9.43 -6.96 -12.60
N LYS A 200 9.94 -6.74 -13.82
CA LYS A 200 11.18 -7.40 -14.25
C LYS A 200 12.38 -6.98 -13.41
N GLU A 201 12.47 -5.71 -13.03
CA GLU A 201 13.50 -5.21 -12.12
C GLU A 201 13.35 -5.80 -10.70
N LEU A 202 12.14 -5.81 -10.15
CA LEU A 202 11.83 -6.49 -8.88
C LEU A 202 12.21 -7.98 -8.93
N PHE A 203 11.88 -8.63 -10.04
CA PHE A 203 12.26 -10.01 -10.33
C PHE A 203 13.72 -10.16 -10.76
N LYS A 204 14.63 -9.27 -10.38
CA LYS A 204 16.06 -9.61 -10.25
C LYS A 204 16.40 -10.07 -8.82
N TYR A 205 15.58 -9.67 -7.85
CA TYR A 205 15.80 -9.90 -6.42
C TYR A 205 14.76 -10.82 -5.78
N VAL A 206 13.52 -10.84 -6.30
CA VAL A 206 12.38 -11.58 -5.73
C VAL A 206 11.87 -12.74 -6.62
N ASP A 207 11.89 -13.95 -6.10
CA ASP A 207 11.24 -15.15 -6.65
C ASP A 207 10.10 -15.64 -5.73
N GLN A 208 9.51 -16.80 -6.04
CA GLN A 208 8.41 -17.38 -5.24
C GLN A 208 8.82 -17.79 -3.81
N ASP A 209 10.11 -18.03 -3.56
CA ASP A 209 10.63 -18.48 -2.26
C ASP A 209 11.19 -17.33 -1.41
N THR A 210 11.40 -16.17 -2.04
CA THR A 210 11.83 -14.95 -1.36
C THR A 210 10.76 -14.50 -0.36
N VAL A 211 11.12 -14.31 0.91
CA VAL A 211 10.19 -13.75 1.91
C VAL A 211 10.09 -12.24 1.71
N ILE A 212 8.87 -11.71 1.60
CA ILE A 212 8.61 -10.28 1.50
C ILE A 212 8.02 -9.79 2.82
N VAL A 213 8.63 -8.79 3.44
CA VAL A 213 8.14 -8.15 4.67
C VAL A 213 7.66 -6.72 4.43
N GLY A 214 6.60 -6.31 5.12
CA GLY A 214 6.09 -4.94 5.03
C GLY A 214 4.97 -4.66 6.04
N HIS A 215 4.17 -3.63 5.78
CA HIS A 215 3.07 -3.21 6.66
C HIS A 215 1.76 -3.03 5.89
N GLY A 216 0.83 -3.97 6.02
CA GLY A 216 -0.41 -3.95 5.26
C GLY A 216 -0.17 -4.15 3.76
N LEU A 217 0.69 -5.12 3.41
CA LEU A 217 1.15 -5.35 2.04
C LEU A 217 0.05 -5.81 1.08
N GLU A 218 -1.18 -6.06 1.53
CA GLU A 218 -2.26 -6.46 0.61
C GLU A 218 -2.50 -5.39 -0.47
N ASN A 219 -2.36 -4.11 -0.12
CA ASN A 219 -2.54 -3.01 -1.07
C ASN A 219 -1.36 -2.92 -2.04
N ASP A 220 -0.14 -3.10 -1.54
CA ASP A 220 1.10 -3.17 -2.33
C ASP A 220 1.04 -4.32 -3.33
N MET A 221 0.68 -5.53 -2.88
CA MET A 221 0.51 -6.70 -3.74
C MET A 221 -0.59 -6.49 -4.78
N CYS A 222 -1.67 -5.79 -4.43
CA CYS A 222 -2.70 -5.39 -5.38
C CYS A 222 -2.17 -4.39 -6.42
N ALA A 223 -1.48 -3.33 -6.01
CA ALA A 223 -0.91 -2.32 -6.90
C ALA A 223 0.16 -2.91 -7.82
N LEU A 224 1.00 -3.79 -7.28
CA LEU A 224 1.98 -4.57 -8.02
C LEU A 224 1.35 -5.66 -8.89
N ARG A 225 0.04 -5.94 -8.81
CA ARG A 225 -0.63 -7.17 -9.29
C ARG A 225 0.25 -8.42 -9.17
N LEU A 226 0.72 -8.66 -7.97
CA LEU A 226 1.60 -9.77 -7.64
C LEU A 226 0.90 -10.71 -6.67
N ILE A 227 0.83 -11.99 -7.02
CA ILE A 227 0.44 -13.06 -6.09
C ILE A 227 1.72 -13.61 -5.48
N HIS A 228 1.83 -13.53 -4.16
CA HIS A 228 2.97 -14.02 -3.39
C HIS A 228 2.53 -14.59 -2.05
N THR A 229 3.01 -15.77 -1.69
CA THR A 229 2.56 -16.50 -0.48
C THR A 229 3.58 -16.49 0.66
N LYS A 230 4.84 -16.10 0.39
CA LYS A 230 5.88 -15.95 1.41
C LYS A 230 5.90 -14.53 1.95
N ILE A 231 4.81 -14.15 2.63
CA ILE A 231 4.58 -12.80 3.15
C ILE A 231 4.75 -12.78 4.67
N VAL A 232 5.45 -11.77 5.17
CA VAL A 232 5.48 -11.37 6.58
C VAL A 232 4.87 -9.98 6.69
N ASP A 233 3.69 -9.86 7.27
CA ASP A 233 3.06 -8.54 7.49
C ASP A 233 3.18 -8.14 8.95
N THR A 234 3.74 -6.97 9.21
CA THR A 234 3.86 -6.43 10.57
C THR A 234 2.50 -6.19 11.24
N VAL A 235 1.42 -6.02 10.48
CA VAL A 235 0.04 -6.01 10.99
C VAL A 235 -0.33 -7.35 11.63
N ALA A 236 0.07 -8.46 11.00
CA ALA A 236 -0.18 -9.81 11.51
C ALA A 236 0.78 -10.18 12.66
N LEU A 237 2.02 -9.71 12.62
CA LEU A 237 2.99 -9.93 13.70
C LEU A 237 2.58 -9.21 14.99
N PHE A 238 2.00 -8.02 14.87
CA PHE A 238 1.62 -7.16 16.00
C PHE A 238 0.13 -6.77 15.90
N PRO A 239 -0.78 -7.74 16.11
CA PRO A 239 -2.21 -7.53 15.91
C PRO A 239 -2.75 -6.47 16.89
N HIS A 240 -3.76 -5.74 16.44
CA HIS A 240 -4.46 -4.80 17.31
C HIS A 240 -5.29 -5.58 18.35
N LYS A 241 -5.39 -5.07 19.59
CA LYS A 241 -6.11 -5.75 20.69
C LYS A 241 -7.60 -6.01 20.41
N ALA A 242 -8.20 -5.17 19.56
CA ALA A 242 -9.61 -5.29 19.17
C ALA A 242 -9.84 -6.25 17.98
N GLY A 243 -8.78 -6.86 17.41
CA GLY A 243 -8.87 -7.67 16.20
C GLY A 243 -9.14 -6.86 14.93
N LEU A 244 -9.17 -7.55 13.79
CA LEU A 244 -9.55 -6.97 12.50
C LEU A 244 -11.00 -6.44 12.56
N PRO A 245 -11.33 -5.35 11.83
CA PRO A 245 -10.50 -4.63 10.86
C PRO A 245 -9.57 -3.58 11.49
N TYR A 246 -9.50 -3.46 12.82
CA TYR A 246 -8.60 -2.51 13.48
C TYR A 246 -7.15 -2.98 13.37
N ARG A 247 -6.26 -2.07 12.96
CA ARG A 247 -4.82 -2.33 12.78
C ARG A 247 -4.00 -1.28 13.50
N ASN A 248 -2.85 -1.67 14.04
CA ASN A 248 -1.87 -0.71 14.53
C ASN A 248 -1.21 -0.04 13.31
N SER A 249 -1.04 1.28 13.34
CA SER A 249 -0.28 1.96 12.27
C SER A 249 1.22 1.65 12.39
N LEU A 250 1.94 1.68 11.25
CA LEU A 250 3.40 1.51 11.23
C LEU A 250 4.09 2.45 12.20
N ARG A 251 3.69 3.73 12.22
CA ARG A 251 4.17 4.75 13.17
C ARG A 251 3.98 4.33 14.64
N THR A 252 2.80 3.80 14.98
CA THR A 252 2.51 3.33 16.34
C THR A 252 3.40 2.14 16.70
N LEU A 253 3.59 1.19 15.80
CA LEU A 253 4.45 0.03 16.03
C LEU A 253 5.93 0.43 16.13
N ALA A 254 6.42 1.30 15.24
CA ALA A 254 7.78 1.83 15.25
C ALA A 254 8.12 2.44 16.62
N SER A 255 7.27 3.34 17.11
CA SER A 255 7.48 4.01 18.40
C SER A 255 7.36 3.04 19.58
N ALA A 256 6.35 2.18 19.59
CA ALA A 256 6.11 1.26 20.71
C ALA A 256 7.19 0.18 20.83
N ILE A 257 7.60 -0.41 19.70
CA ILE A 257 8.42 -1.63 19.61
C ILE A 257 9.90 -1.29 19.44
N THR A 258 10.23 -0.40 18.49
CA THR A 258 11.64 -0.09 18.13
C THR A 258 12.16 1.21 18.74
N LYS A 259 11.27 1.99 19.39
CA LYS A 259 11.57 3.31 19.96
C LYS A 259 11.99 4.37 18.93
N LYS A 260 11.60 4.17 17.67
CA LYS A 260 11.83 5.12 16.57
C LYS A 260 10.57 5.93 16.27
N PHE A 261 10.76 7.19 15.92
CA PHE A 261 9.70 8.08 15.45
C PHE A 261 9.90 8.25 13.94
N ILE A 262 8.87 7.92 13.16
CA ILE A 262 8.87 7.91 11.70
C ILE A 262 7.69 8.73 11.19
N GLN A 263 7.74 9.17 9.92
CA GLN A 263 6.65 9.93 9.28
C GLN A 263 6.25 11.22 10.02
N GLU A 264 7.19 11.90 10.67
CA GLU A 264 6.94 13.13 11.44
C GLU A 264 6.78 14.38 10.56
N GLY A 265 7.21 14.31 9.30
CA GLY A 265 7.12 15.40 8.32
C GLY A 265 5.76 15.56 7.64
N SER A 266 5.61 16.66 6.91
CA SER A 266 4.43 16.94 6.05
C SER A 266 4.62 16.58 4.57
N ASP A 267 5.83 16.19 4.17
CA ASP A 267 6.23 15.95 2.77
C ASP A 267 5.81 14.57 2.21
N GLY A 268 4.82 13.91 2.83
CA GLY A 268 4.44 12.53 2.50
C GLY A 268 5.21 11.49 3.30
N HIS A 269 5.02 10.22 2.98
CA HIS A 269 5.77 9.12 3.58
C HIS A 269 7.11 8.93 2.87
N ASP A 270 8.08 8.38 3.60
CA ASP A 270 9.36 7.94 3.04
C ASP A 270 9.35 6.42 2.97
N SER A 271 9.05 5.90 1.78
CA SER A 271 9.03 4.46 1.50
C SER A 271 10.32 3.72 1.91
N LEU A 272 11.49 4.37 1.92
CA LEU A 272 12.73 3.75 2.40
C LEU A 272 12.71 3.58 3.93
N GLU A 273 12.26 4.60 4.66
CA GLU A 273 12.08 4.56 6.11
C GLU A 273 11.04 3.49 6.49
N ASP A 274 9.92 3.45 5.76
CA ASP A 274 8.80 2.55 6.01
C ASP A 274 9.14 1.07 5.70
N ALA A 275 9.86 0.78 4.61
CA ALA A 275 10.36 -0.57 4.34
C ALA A 275 11.42 -0.99 5.39
N SER A 276 12.34 -0.08 5.72
CA SER A 276 13.42 -0.33 6.69
C SER A 276 12.90 -0.64 8.10
N ILE A 277 11.86 0.07 8.55
CA ILE A 277 11.30 -0.14 9.89
C ILE A 277 10.58 -1.49 10.00
N CYS A 278 10.02 -2.00 8.90
CA CYS A 278 9.40 -3.33 8.86
C CYS A 278 10.41 -4.44 9.16
N ILE A 279 11.66 -4.31 8.67
CA ILE A 279 12.74 -5.24 9.02
C ILE A 279 13.10 -5.16 10.49
N ASP A 280 13.17 -3.95 11.06
CA ASP A 280 13.47 -3.78 12.48
C ASP A 280 12.35 -4.37 13.36
N LEU A 281 11.08 -4.21 12.97
CA LEU A 281 9.93 -4.82 13.64
C LEU A 281 9.97 -6.35 13.59
N LEU A 282 10.30 -6.94 12.44
CA LEU A 282 10.49 -8.40 12.32
C LEU A 282 11.63 -8.91 13.21
N LYS A 283 12.77 -8.20 13.22
CA LYS A 283 13.91 -8.54 14.10
C LYS A 283 13.49 -8.52 15.58
N GLU A 284 12.73 -7.51 16.01
CA GLU A 284 12.21 -7.44 17.38
C GLU A 284 11.19 -8.53 17.70
N TYR A 285 10.32 -8.90 16.75
CA TYR A 285 9.37 -10.00 16.92
C TYR A 285 10.08 -11.33 17.19
N ILE A 286 11.09 -11.67 16.36
CA ILE A 286 11.85 -12.91 16.48
C ILE A 286 12.65 -12.98 17.79
N LYS A 287 13.20 -11.84 18.25
CA LYS A 287 13.89 -11.75 19.54
C LYS A 287 12.95 -12.05 20.72
N ARG A 288 11.70 -11.57 20.67
CA ARG A 288 10.70 -11.75 21.74
C ARG A 288 10.09 -13.14 21.81
N LYS A 289 10.16 -13.90 20.71
CA LYS A 289 9.73 -15.31 20.65
C LYS A 289 10.76 -16.31 21.22
N LYS A 290 11.94 -15.83 21.67
CA LYS A 290 12.89 -16.65 22.43
C LYS A 290 12.48 -16.69 23.90
#